data_AF-A0A2C5YNM6-F1
#
_entry.id   AF-A0A2C5YNM6-F1
#
_cell.length_a   1.000
_cell.length_b   1.000
_cell.length_c   1.000
_cell.angle_alpha   90.00
_cell.angle_beta   90.00
_cell.angle_gamma   90.00
#
_symmetry.space_group_name_H-M   'P 1'
#
loop_
_entity.id
_entity.type
_entity.pdbx_description
1 polymer ?
#
loop_
_entity_poly.entity_id
_entity_poly.type
_entity_poly.pdbx_seq_one_letter_code
_entity_poly.pdbx_strand_id
1 'polypeptide(L)' 'MVVTYSWLNVLLVFVPIGIIVANVRGVHGGIVFAMNCIAVIPLAGLLSHATESVASNMGDSLGALLNVTFGNAVELIIFM' A
#
# COMPACT_ATOMS: atom_id res chain seq x y z
N MET A 1 3.29 6.41 15.32
CA MET A 1 2.06 5.84 14.73
C MET A 1 2.25 5.84 13.22
N VAL A 2 2.31 4.67 12.57
CA VAL A 2 2.68 4.54 11.14
C VAL A 2 1.81 5.40 10.21
N VAL A 3 0.57 5.68 10.64
CA VAL A 3 -0.46 6.46 9.94
C VAL A 3 -0.18 7.97 9.90
N THR A 4 0.75 8.52 10.69
CA THR A 4 1.05 9.97 10.69
C THR A 4 2.48 10.30 10.24
N TYR A 5 3.23 9.32 9.73
CA TYR A 5 4.67 9.49 9.44
C TYR A 5 4.95 10.25 8.14
N SER A 6 4.00 10.24 7.19
CA SER A 6 4.13 10.92 5.90
C SER A 6 2.83 11.63 5.53
N TRP A 7 2.94 12.82 4.93
CA TRP A 7 1.81 13.56 4.34
C TRP A 7 1.03 12.72 3.31
N LEU A 8 1.66 11.69 2.75
CA LEU A 8 1.03 10.75 1.84
C LEU A 8 -0.12 9.96 2.48
N ASN A 9 -0.14 9.78 3.81
CA ASN A 9 -1.21 9.03 4.48
C ASN A 9 -2.59 9.71 4.38
N VAL A 10 -2.64 11.00 4.04
CA VAL A 10 -3.91 11.67 3.66
C VAL A 10 -4.59 10.95 2.49
N LEU A 11 -3.81 10.34 1.59
CA LEU A 11 -4.31 9.57 0.46
C LEU A 11 -4.96 8.23 0.87
N LEU A 12 -4.84 7.79 2.13
CA LEU A 12 -5.52 6.58 2.60
C LEU A 12 -7.04 6.70 2.54
N VAL A 13 -7.58 7.93 2.49
CA VAL A 13 -9.02 8.15 2.26
C VAL A 13 -9.48 7.59 0.91
N PHE A 14 -8.57 7.47 -0.08
CA PHE A 14 -8.88 6.87 -1.37
C PHE A 14 -9.12 5.35 -1.30
N VAL A 15 -8.69 4.67 -0.23
CA VAL A 15 -8.96 3.24 -0.03
C VAL A 15 -10.46 2.98 0.15
N PRO A 16 -11.15 3.53 1.18
CA PRO A 16 -12.59 3.34 1.31
C PRO A 16 -13.36 3.97 0.15
N ILE A 17 -12.92 5.11 -0.39
CA ILE A 17 -13.55 5.74 -1.56
C ILE A 17 -13.49 4.80 -2.78
N GLY A 18 -12.33 4.21 -3.07
CA GLY A 18 -12.16 3.28 -4.19
C GLY A 18 -13.08 2.07 -4.09
N ILE A 19 -13.22 1.50 -2.88
CA ILE A 19 -14.12 0.36 -2.61
C ILE A 19 -15.58 0.76 -2.82
N ILE A 20 -16.00 1.91 -2.29
CA ILE A 20 -17.38 2.40 -2.44
C ILE A 20 -17.69 2.67 -3.91
N VAL A 21 -16.82 3.42 -4.59
CA VAL A 21 -16.99 3.84 -5.98
C VAL A 21 -17.01 2.64 -6.94
N ALA A 22 -16.27 1.57 -6.64
CA ALA A 22 -16.33 0.31 -7.38
C ALA A 22 -17.70 -0.39 -7.29
N ASN A 23 -18.45 -0.17 -6.21
CA ASN A 23 -19.78 -0.77 -5.99
C ASN A 23 -20.94 0.13 -6.48
N VAL A 24 -20.66 1.36 -6.92
CA VAL A 24 -21.68 2.26 -7.46
C VAL A 24 -21.92 1.96 -8.94
N ARG A 25 -23.17 1.62 -9.29
CA ARG A 25 -23.60 1.42 -10.68
C ARG A 25 -23.47 2.72 -11.48
N GLY A 26 -22.87 2.63 -12.66
CA GLY A 26 -22.75 3.74 -13.62
C GLY A 26 -21.44 4.53 -13.55
N VAL A 27 -20.52 4.17 -12.65
CA VAL A 27 -19.18 4.79 -12.62
C VAL A 27 -18.30 4.24 -13.74
N HIS A 28 -17.60 5.13 -14.44
CA HIS A 28 -16.63 4.75 -15.47
C HIS A 28 -15.44 4.01 -14.86
N GLY A 29 -15.06 2.86 -15.43
CA GLY A 29 -13.97 2.02 -14.92
C GLY A 29 -12.64 2.75 -14.77
N GLY A 30 -12.36 3.73 -15.63
CA GLY A 30 -11.16 4.57 -15.52
C GLY A 30 -11.09 5.40 -14.23
N ILE A 31 -12.23 5.81 -13.67
CA ILE A 31 -12.29 6.54 -12.40
C ILE A 31 -11.97 5.60 -11.24
N VAL A 32 -12.58 4.40 -11.24
CA VAL A 32 -12.29 3.36 -10.25
C VAL A 32 -10.79 3.01 -10.26
N PHE A 33 -10.22 2.84 -11.46
CA PHE A 33 -8.79 2.58 -11.64
C PHE A 33 -7.93 3.71 -11.05
N ALA A 34 -8.18 4.96 -11.45
CA ALA A 34 -7.41 6.10 -10.95
C ALA A 34 -7.47 6.25 -9.42
N MET A 35 -8.65 6.05 -8.81
CA MET A 35 -8.83 6.10 -7.36
C MET A 35 -8.02 5.01 -6.65
N ASN A 36 -8.03 3.78 -7.18
CA ASN A 36 -7.22 2.69 -6.63
C ASN A 36 -5.72 2.93 -6.82
N CYS A 37 -5.27 3.47 -7.96
CA CYS A 37 -3.87 3.85 -8.15
C CYS A 37 -3.39 4.86 -7.10
N ILE A 38 -4.19 5.87 -6.80
CA ILE A 38 -3.87 6.86 -5.76
C ILE A 38 -3.83 6.20 -4.38
N ALA A 39 -4.74 5.28 -4.10
CA ALA A 39 -4.81 4.54 -2.84
C ALA A 39 -3.59 3.62 -2.60
N VAL A 40 -2.99 3.08 -3.67
CA VAL A 40 -1.81 2.21 -3.57
C VAL A 40 -0.56 2.96 -3.09
N ILE A 41 -0.42 4.24 -3.43
CA ILE A 41 0.76 5.07 -3.07
C ILE A 41 1.04 5.07 -1.56
N PRO A 42 0.10 5.48 -0.67
CA PRO A 42 0.34 5.45 0.77
C PRO A 42 0.42 4.01 1.32
N LEU A 43 -0.33 3.06 0.74
CA LEU A 43 -0.30 1.66 1.18
C LEU A 43 1.07 1.04 0.99
N ALA A 44 1.75 1.36 -0.12
CA ALA A 44 3.12 0.91 -0.38
C ALA A 44 4.10 1.42 0.67
N GLY A 45 4.03 2.71 1.01
CA GLY A 45 4.86 3.29 2.06
C GLY A 45 4.61 2.66 3.42
N LEU A 46 3.34 2.47 3.80
CA LEU A 46 2.97 1.81 5.06
C LEU A 46 3.49 0.37 5.13
N LEU A 47 3.37 -0.40 4.03
CA LEU A 47 3.84 -1.78 3.97
C LEU A 47 5.35 -1.86 4.11
N SER A 48 6.09 -0.97 3.44
CA SER A 48 7.55 -0.89 3.54
C SER A 48 7.99 -0.56 4.97
N HIS A 49 7.40 0.46 5.59
CA HIS A 49 7.69 0.82 6.98
C HIS A 49 7.33 -0.29 7.98
N ALA A 50 6.19 -0.97 7.79
CA ALA A 50 5.81 -2.10 8.62
C ALA A 50 6.82 -3.25 8.47
N THR A 51 7.26 -3.52 7.25
CA THR A 51 8.26 -4.55 6.96
C THR A 51 9.59 -4.24 7.61
N GLU A 52 10.10 -3.02 7.50
CA GLU A 52 11.36 -2.59 8.12
C GLU A 52 11.28 -2.68 9.66
N SER A 53 10.15 -2.25 10.23
CA SER A 53 9.91 -2.36 11.67
C SER A 53 9.86 -3.81 12.14
N VAL A 54 9.33 -4.75 11.34
CA VAL A 54 9.30 -6.17 11.70
C VAL A 54 10.66 -6.83 11.46
N ALA A 55 11.31 -6.52 10.34
CA ALA A 55 12.63 -7.04 9.95
C ALA A 55 13.70 -6.69 10.98
N SER A 56 13.68 -5.48 11.54
CA SER A 56 14.61 -5.06 12.60
C SER A 56 14.48 -5.90 13.89
N ASN A 57 13.34 -6.57 14.10
CA ASN A 57 13.10 -7.44 15.26
C ASN A 57 13.32 -8.94 14.96
N MET A 58 13.56 -9.33 13.70
CA MET A 58 13.63 -10.75 13.27
C MET A 58 15.06 -11.29 13.09
N GLY A 59 16.09 -10.47 13.30
CA GLY A 59 17.50 -10.83 13.09
C GLY A 59 17.94 -10.76 11.62
N ASP A 60 19.24 -10.81 11.37
CA ASP A 60 19.86 -10.50 10.06
C ASP A 60 19.28 -11.31 8.90
N SER A 61 19.19 -12.64 9.03
CA SER A 61 18.77 -13.52 7.93
C SER A 61 17.27 -13.41 7.61
N LEU A 62 16.40 -13.38 8.62
CA LEU A 62 14.94 -13.25 8.41
C LEU A 62 14.57 -11.82 8.00
N GLY A 63 15.25 -10.82 8.57
CA GLY A 63 15.07 -9.42 8.17
C GLY A 63 15.44 -9.18 6.70
N ALA A 64 16.56 -9.76 6.23
CA ALA A 64 16.95 -9.70 4.83
C ALA A 64 15.90 -10.34 3.90
N LEU A 65 15.37 -11.51 4.26
CA LEU A 65 14.32 -12.18 3.48
C LEU A 65 13.03 -11.35 3.42
N LEU A 66 12.59 -10.78 4.55
CA LEU A 66 11.41 -9.92 4.61
C LEU A 66 11.58 -8.65 3.79
N ASN A 67 12.75 -8.02 3.83
CA ASN A 67 13.01 -6.81 3.06
C ASN A 67 12.97 -7.09 1.54
N VAL A 68 13.52 -8.22 1.09
CA VAL A 68 13.49 -8.58 -0.34
C VAL A 68 12.09 -8.95 -0.82
N THR A 69 11.28 -9.63 0.00
CA THR A 69 9.92 -10.04 -0.39
C THR A 69 8.88 -8.94 -0.22
N PHE A 70 8.82 -8.31 0.96
CA PHE A 70 7.81 -7.31 1.27
C PHE A 70 8.23 -5.87 0.96
N GLY A 71 9.53 -5.57 0.90
CA GLY A 71 10.01 -4.27 0.47
C GLY A 71 9.59 -3.95 -0.97
N ASN A 72 9.54 -4.96 -1.84
CA ASN A 72 9.10 -4.86 -3.23
C ASN A 72 7.69 -5.46 -3.47
N ALA A 73 6.93 -5.77 -2.42
CA ALA A 73 5.65 -6.48 -2.56
C ALA A 73 4.64 -5.71 -3.40
N VAL A 74 4.61 -4.38 -3.30
CA VAL A 74 3.67 -3.58 -4.10
C VAL A 74 3.96 -3.70 -5.59
N GLU A 75 5.23 -3.64 -6.00
CA GLU A 75 5.63 -3.79 -7.39
C GLU A 75 5.26 -5.19 -7.91
N LEU A 76 5.51 -6.22 -7.10
CA LEU A 76 5.16 -7.61 -7.43
C LEU A 76 3.63 -7.82 -7.55
N ILE A 77 2.84 -7.21 -6.67
CA ILE A 77 1.37 -7.30 -6.69
C ILE A 77 0.79 -6.61 -7.93
N ILE A 78 1.36 -5.50 -8.37
CA ILE A 78 0.89 -4.77 -9.56
C ILE A 78 1.28 -5.51 -10.85
N PHE A 79 2.42 -6.20 -10.86
CA PHE A 79 2.93 -6.92 -12.02
C PHE A 79 2.22 -8.26 -12.27
N MET A 80 1.72 -8.90 -11.22
CA MET A 80 1.02 -10.19 -11.26
C MET A 80 -0.47 -10.04 -11.62
#